data_AF-A0A973DZ42-F1
#
_entry.id   AF-A0A973DZ42-F1
#
_cell.length_a   1.000
_cell.length_b   1.000
_cell.length_c   1.000
_cell.angle_alpha   90.00
_cell.angle_beta   90.00
_cell.angle_gamma   90.00
#
_symmetry.space_group_name_H-M   'P 1'
#
loop_
_entity.id
_entity.type
_entity.pdbx_description
1 polymer ?
#
loop_
_entity_poly.entity_id
_entity_poly.type
_entity_poly.pdbx_seq_one_letter_code
_entity_poly.pdbx_strand_id
1 'polypeptide(L)'
;MQIVNNEWKQHINLSVTQICYCLKLSKADDNIYLTDHDRDMTFLNEIYIADFGLTIKSVKHRMNLQDDGFEISTYLGDLTITNQHINTDFLAGADFTLYQVNWHNVAEYNRVKMGIIGNFSLDNSHLKLNLHGLAKKLESQVGRVLQEKCDAQLGDGRCGLDLPSLDPAIVATGCDKYFETCQNKFDNAAQFRGFAQMPGRDFKFAYPQRLTSVN
;
A
#
# COMPACT_ATOMS: atom_id res chain seq x y z
N MET A 1 13.61 12.93 11.49
CA MET A 1 14.78 12.81 12.39
C MET A 1 14.87 11.36 12.84
N GLN A 2 15.84 10.61 12.31
CA GLN A 2 16.06 9.21 12.71
C GLN A 2 16.75 9.22 14.08
N ILE A 3 16.06 8.71 15.10
CA ILE A 3 16.65 8.55 16.42
C ILE A 3 17.49 7.28 16.37
N VAL A 4 18.80 7.43 16.26
CA VAL A 4 19.75 6.33 16.29
C VAL A 4 20.21 6.13 17.74
N ASN A 5 20.03 4.92 18.27
CA ASN A 5 20.48 4.55 19.63
C ASN A 5 22.00 4.81 19.77
N ASN A 6 22.43 5.28 20.94
CA ASN A 6 23.84 5.53 21.23
C ASN A 6 24.70 4.27 21.16
N GLU A 7 24.15 3.12 21.56
CA GLU A 7 24.84 1.82 21.46
C GLU A 7 25.15 1.47 19.99
N TRP A 8 24.15 1.64 19.11
CA TRP A 8 24.34 1.48 17.67
C TRP A 8 25.40 2.43 17.09
N LYS A 9 25.41 3.70 17.54
CA LYS A 9 26.44 4.68 17.09
C LYS A 9 27.85 4.26 17.50
N GLN A 10 28.01 3.66 18.67
CA GLN A 10 29.31 3.16 19.11
C GLN A 10 29.74 1.96 18.25
N HIS A 11 28.81 1.04 17.97
CA HIS A 11 29.06 -0.14 17.14
C HIS A 11 29.56 0.22 15.73
N ILE A 12 28.87 1.12 15.03
CA ILE A 12 29.24 1.50 13.66
C ILE A 12 30.59 2.22 13.54
N ASN A 13 31.13 2.73 14.66
CA ASN A 13 32.44 3.38 14.70
C ASN A 13 33.59 2.38 14.98
N LEU A 14 33.28 1.10 15.19
CA LEU A 14 34.29 0.06 15.33
C LEU A 14 34.99 -0.23 13.99
N SER A 15 36.25 -0.67 14.05
CA SER A 15 37.03 -1.00 12.84
C SER A 15 36.54 -2.25 12.13
N VAL A 16 35.81 -3.13 12.83
CA VAL A 16 35.15 -4.31 12.31
C VAL A 16 33.70 -4.25 12.76
N THR A 17 32.77 -4.29 11.82
CA THR A 17 31.34 -4.25 12.12
C THR A 17 30.74 -5.64 11.99
N GLN A 18 29.77 -5.96 12.86
CA GLN A 18 29.09 -7.24 12.91
C GLN A 18 27.62 -7.05 12.53
N ILE A 19 27.39 -6.44 11.36
CA ILE A 19 26.07 -5.97 10.95
C ILE A 19 25.48 -6.95 9.93
N CYS A 20 24.22 -7.30 10.15
CA CYS A 20 23.35 -7.92 9.15
C CYS A 20 22.10 -7.06 8.92
N TYR A 21 21.38 -7.33 7.84
CA TYR A 21 20.08 -6.75 7.54
C TYR A 21 18.96 -7.73 7.86
N CYS A 22 17.93 -7.23 8.54
CA CYS A 22 16.72 -7.98 8.84
C CYS A 22 15.52 -7.27 8.19
N LEU A 23 14.84 -7.94 7.29
CA LEU A 23 13.67 -7.46 6.56
C LEU A 23 12.40 -8.11 7.13
N LYS A 24 11.48 -7.28 7.61
CA LYS A 24 10.11 -7.68 7.95
C LYS A 24 9.18 -7.24 6.84
N LEU A 25 8.35 -8.15 6.34
CA LEU A 25 7.21 -7.86 5.47
C LEU A 25 5.91 -8.16 6.23
N SER A 26 4.89 -7.33 6.08
CA SER A 26 3.62 -7.52 6.77
C SER A 26 2.44 -7.03 5.93
N LYS A 27 1.37 -7.82 5.85
CA LYS A 27 0.08 -7.41 5.28
C LYS A 27 -1.03 -8.12 6.03
N ALA A 28 -1.98 -7.36 6.58
CA ALA A 28 -2.99 -7.87 7.50
C ALA A 28 -2.34 -8.64 8.67
N ASP A 29 -2.72 -9.91 8.89
CA ASP A 29 -2.19 -10.75 9.97
C ASP A 29 -0.94 -11.56 9.55
N ASP A 30 -0.61 -11.58 8.26
CA ASP A 30 0.50 -12.35 7.72
C ASP A 30 1.82 -11.56 7.79
N ASN A 31 2.86 -12.18 8.34
CA ASN A 31 4.18 -11.59 8.50
C ASN A 31 5.27 -12.54 7.95
N ILE A 32 6.26 -11.98 7.27
CA ILE A 32 7.42 -12.71 6.75
C ILE A 32 8.71 -12.03 7.24
N TYR A 33 9.67 -12.83 7.69
CA TYR A 33 10.93 -12.37 8.30
C TYR A 33 12.14 -12.98 7.59
N LEU A 34 13.01 -12.12 7.04
CA LEU A 34 14.15 -12.52 6.20
C LEU A 34 15.44 -11.84 6.69
N THR A 35 16.56 -12.56 6.70
CA THR A 35 17.88 -11.99 7.02
C THR A 35 18.90 -12.25 5.90
N ASP A 36 19.88 -11.37 5.76
CA ASP A 36 21.06 -11.59 4.89
C ASP A 36 22.21 -12.30 5.64
N HIS A 37 22.04 -12.57 6.93
CA HIS A 37 22.96 -13.37 7.72
C HIS A 37 23.01 -14.82 7.22
N ASP A 38 24.10 -15.52 7.48
CA ASP A 38 24.29 -16.93 7.10
C ASP A 38 23.52 -17.95 7.98
N ARG A 39 22.78 -17.47 8.99
CA ARG A 39 22.08 -18.29 9.99
C ARG A 39 20.81 -17.61 10.45
N ASP A 40 19.81 -18.42 10.75
CA ASP A 40 18.57 -17.95 11.36
C ASP A 40 18.86 -17.27 12.69
N MET A 41 18.18 -16.15 12.93
CA MET A 41 18.38 -15.35 14.12
C MET A 41 17.07 -14.87 14.72
N THR A 42 17.02 -14.79 16.05
CA THR A 42 15.86 -14.24 16.76
C THR A 42 16.08 -12.76 17.04
N PHE A 43 15.17 -11.92 16.55
CA PHE A 43 15.20 -10.48 16.75
C PHE A 43 13.78 -9.97 17.00
N LEU A 44 13.59 -9.13 18.02
CA LEU A 44 12.27 -8.63 18.45
C LEU A 44 11.22 -9.74 18.66
N ASN A 45 11.64 -10.88 19.24
CA ASN A 45 10.84 -12.09 19.47
C ASN A 45 10.35 -12.81 18.21
N GLU A 46 10.92 -12.49 17.04
CA GLU A 46 10.59 -13.11 15.77
C GLU A 46 11.82 -13.81 15.19
N ILE A 47 11.62 -14.90 14.45
CA ILE A 47 12.71 -15.65 13.82
C ILE A 47 12.87 -15.17 12.38
N TYR A 48 14.02 -14.58 12.10
CA TYR A 48 14.42 -14.16 10.76
C TYR A 48 15.19 -15.29 10.08
N ILE A 49 14.71 -15.70 8.90
CA ILE A 49 15.22 -16.88 8.18
C ILE A 49 16.30 -16.46 7.17
N ALA A 50 17.43 -17.18 7.17
CA ALA A 50 18.63 -16.90 6.37
C ALA A 50 18.63 -17.56 4.97
N ASP A 51 17.73 -18.51 4.74
CA ASP A 51 17.78 -19.45 3.62
C ASP A 51 17.61 -18.82 2.21
N PHE A 52 17.22 -17.54 2.11
CA PHE A 52 16.70 -16.96 0.85
C PHE A 52 17.54 -15.86 0.18
N GLY A 53 18.81 -15.70 0.55
CA GLY A 53 19.75 -14.86 -0.21
C GLY A 53 19.31 -13.40 -0.35
N LEU A 54 18.90 -12.79 0.77
CA LEU A 54 18.46 -11.40 0.83
C LEU A 54 19.58 -10.47 0.34
N THR A 55 19.38 -9.83 -0.81
CA THR A 55 20.34 -8.90 -1.40
C THR A 55 19.73 -7.50 -1.49
N ILE A 56 20.40 -6.53 -0.87
CA ILE A 56 19.97 -5.12 -0.84
C ILE A 56 20.96 -4.31 -1.67
N LYS A 57 20.53 -3.81 -2.84
CA LYS A 57 21.45 -3.12 -3.78
C LYS A 57 21.97 -1.78 -3.24
N SER A 58 21.08 -0.93 -2.72
CA SER A 58 21.47 0.32 -2.04
C SER A 58 20.25 0.98 -1.40
N VAL A 59 20.36 1.44 -0.15
CA VAL A 59 19.31 2.22 0.50
C VAL A 59 19.72 3.69 0.47
N LYS A 60 18.95 4.52 -0.23
CA LYS A 60 19.18 5.97 -0.32
C LYS A 60 18.24 6.70 0.63
N HIS A 61 18.72 7.79 1.22
CA HIS A 61 17.90 8.72 2.00
C HIS A 61 17.87 10.06 1.29
N ARG A 62 16.69 10.65 1.15
CA ARG A 62 16.52 12.00 0.58
C ARG A 62 15.90 12.92 1.62
N MET A 63 16.34 14.18 1.62
CA MET A 63 15.78 15.23 2.48
C MET A 63 14.72 16.07 1.72
N ASN A 64 13.83 15.39 1.01
CA ASN A 64 12.71 15.99 0.30
C ASN A 64 11.47 15.07 0.40
N LEU A 65 10.35 15.48 -0.21
CA LEU A 65 9.09 14.72 -0.19
C LEU A 65 8.93 13.77 -1.40
N GLN A 66 10.01 13.49 -2.11
CA GLN A 66 9.97 12.53 -3.22
C GLN A 66 10.13 11.12 -2.68
N ASP A 67 9.51 10.16 -3.35
CA ASP A 67 9.77 8.75 -3.06
C ASP A 67 11.28 8.43 -3.13
N ASP A 68 11.77 7.77 -2.09
CA ASP A 68 13.16 7.36 -1.90
C ASP A 68 13.29 5.83 -1.88
N GLY A 69 12.45 5.19 -2.68
CA GLY A 69 12.42 3.75 -2.89
C GLY A 69 13.74 3.11 -3.32
N PHE A 70 13.80 1.79 -3.17
CA PHE A 70 14.96 0.95 -3.50
C PHE A 70 14.53 -0.47 -3.88
N GLU A 71 15.45 -1.26 -4.42
CA GLU A 71 15.20 -2.64 -4.84
C GLU A 71 15.83 -3.63 -3.86
N ILE A 72 15.06 -4.65 -3.49
CA ILE A 72 15.54 -5.85 -2.78
C ILE A 72 15.37 -7.05 -3.71
N SER A 73 16.33 -7.96 -3.68
CA SER A 73 16.26 -9.25 -4.36
C SER A 73 16.36 -10.39 -3.36
N THR A 74 15.57 -11.44 -3.57
CA THR A 74 15.51 -12.64 -2.72
C THR A 74 15.07 -13.83 -3.57
N TYR A 75 15.18 -15.04 -3.03
CA TYR A 75 14.63 -16.23 -3.67
C TYR A 75 13.27 -16.62 -3.09
N LEU A 76 12.46 -17.31 -3.89
CA LEU A 76 11.28 -18.01 -3.39
C LEU A 76 11.67 -19.27 -2.65
N GLY A 77 10.91 -19.60 -1.62
CA GLY A 77 10.94 -20.93 -1.05
C GLY A 77 9.90 -21.17 0.03
N ASP A 78 9.88 -22.42 0.49
CA ASP A 78 8.72 -22.97 1.18
C ASP A 78 8.56 -22.46 2.63
N LEU A 79 9.62 -21.92 3.22
CA LEU A 79 9.63 -21.46 4.62
C LEU A 79 9.40 -19.95 4.79
N THR A 80 9.39 -19.15 3.72
CA THR A 80 9.19 -17.69 3.81
C THR A 80 8.22 -17.19 2.73
N ILE A 81 8.73 -16.84 1.55
CA ILE A 81 7.93 -16.36 0.42
C ILE A 81 7.60 -17.56 -0.46
N THR A 82 6.47 -18.18 -0.15
CA THR A 82 5.91 -19.28 -0.92
C THR A 82 5.23 -18.78 -2.20
N ASN A 83 5.00 -19.71 -3.15
CA ASN A 83 4.18 -19.43 -4.33
C ASN A 83 2.74 -19.00 -3.97
N GLN A 84 2.25 -19.41 -2.79
CA GLN A 84 0.93 -18.97 -2.31
C GLN A 84 0.91 -17.46 -2.07
N HIS A 85 1.97 -16.87 -1.50
CA HIS A 85 2.05 -15.42 -1.27
C HIS A 85 2.07 -14.60 -2.57
N ILE A 86 2.58 -15.17 -3.68
CA ILE A 86 2.50 -14.53 -4.99
C ILE A 86 1.06 -14.56 -5.52
N ASN A 87 0.40 -15.71 -5.41
CA ASN A 87 -0.95 -15.91 -5.95
C ASN A 87 -2.03 -15.16 -5.17
N THR A 88 -1.83 -14.93 -3.87
CA THR A 88 -2.79 -14.20 -3.02
C THR A 88 -2.58 -12.68 -3.03
N ASP A 89 -1.72 -12.16 -3.93
CA ASP A 89 -1.35 -10.75 -3.99
C ASP A 89 -0.82 -10.21 -2.65
N PHE A 90 -0.26 -11.07 -1.79
CA PHE A 90 0.26 -10.67 -0.49
C PHE A 90 1.36 -9.61 -0.64
N LEU A 91 2.28 -9.81 -1.59
CA LEU A 91 3.45 -8.96 -1.77
C LEU A 91 3.09 -7.53 -2.21
N ALA A 92 2.13 -7.35 -3.12
CA ALA A 92 1.80 -6.01 -3.60
C ALA A 92 1.10 -5.19 -2.50
N GLY A 93 1.67 -4.02 -2.17
CA GLY A 93 1.13 -3.15 -1.12
C GLY A 93 1.35 -3.64 0.31
N ALA A 94 2.11 -4.71 0.53
CA ALA A 94 2.55 -5.07 1.88
C ALA A 94 3.45 -3.97 2.47
N ASP A 95 3.37 -3.77 3.78
CA ASP A 95 4.31 -2.91 4.48
C ASP A 95 5.64 -3.65 4.65
N PHE A 96 6.75 -2.92 4.56
CA PHE A 96 8.07 -3.45 4.88
C PHE A 96 8.74 -2.61 5.97
N THR A 97 9.56 -3.28 6.78
CA THR A 97 10.52 -2.62 7.67
C THR A 97 11.88 -3.27 7.52
N LEU A 98 12.90 -2.45 7.23
CA LEU A 98 14.29 -2.87 7.10
C LEU A 98 15.08 -2.40 8.33
N TYR A 99 15.74 -3.36 8.97
CA TYR A 99 16.64 -3.14 10.09
C TYR A 99 18.08 -3.46 9.70
N GLN A 100 19.02 -2.76 10.31
CA GLN A 100 20.39 -3.20 10.49
C GLN A 100 20.52 -3.64 11.94
N VAL A 101 21.05 -4.84 12.16
CA VAL A 101 21.14 -5.45 13.49
C VAL A 101 22.57 -5.92 13.69
N ASN A 102 23.11 -5.71 14.89
CA ASN A 102 24.34 -6.39 15.28
C ASN A 102 23.97 -7.85 15.58
N TRP A 103 24.39 -8.77 14.73
CA TRP A 103 24.04 -10.19 14.88
C TRP A 103 24.63 -10.83 16.14
N HIS A 104 25.69 -10.23 16.72
CA HIS A 104 26.26 -10.68 17.98
C HIS A 104 25.48 -10.18 19.20
N ASN A 105 24.93 -8.96 19.13
CA ASN A 105 24.10 -8.37 20.16
C ASN A 105 22.86 -7.71 19.55
N VAL A 106 21.75 -8.46 19.50
CA VAL A 106 20.51 -8.02 18.83
C VAL A 106 19.82 -6.82 19.49
N ALA A 107 20.26 -6.40 20.70
CA ALA A 107 19.81 -5.15 21.33
C ALA A 107 20.37 -3.91 20.61
N GLU A 108 21.50 -4.06 19.92
CA GLU A 108 22.11 -3.01 19.11
C GLU A 108 21.56 -3.08 17.68
N TYR A 109 20.60 -2.23 17.37
CA TYR A 109 20.02 -2.17 16.03
C TYR A 109 19.62 -0.75 15.63
N ASN A 110 19.45 -0.58 14.32
CA ASN A 110 18.94 0.62 13.71
C ASN A 110 17.86 0.27 12.69
N ARG A 111 16.70 0.93 12.79
CA ARG A 111 15.68 0.84 11.76
C ARG A 111 16.08 1.73 10.59
N VAL A 112 16.51 1.12 9.50
CA VAL A 112 16.98 1.80 8.30
C VAL A 112 15.80 2.44 7.57
N LYS A 113 14.75 1.67 7.28
CA LYS A 113 13.67 2.17 6.43
C LYS A 113 12.34 1.47 6.69
N MET A 114 11.26 2.18 6.40
CA MET A 114 9.90 1.67 6.36
C MET A 114 9.22 2.16 5.09
N GLY A 115 8.23 1.41 4.63
CA GLY A 115 7.48 1.79 3.46
C GLY A 115 6.55 0.67 3.00
N ILE A 116 6.19 0.73 1.72
CA ILE A 116 5.31 -0.25 1.09
C ILE A 116 6.03 -0.94 -0.08
N ILE A 117 5.73 -2.20 -0.31
CA ILE A 117 6.11 -2.88 -1.55
C ILE A 117 5.22 -2.33 -2.66
N GLY A 118 5.86 -1.90 -3.75
CA GLY A 118 5.17 -1.53 -4.99
C GLY A 118 4.91 -2.76 -5.83
N ASN A 119 5.60 -2.83 -6.96
CA ASN A 119 5.56 -3.95 -7.89
C ASN A 119 6.72 -4.92 -7.62
N PHE A 120 6.53 -6.16 -8.06
CA PHE A 120 7.53 -7.21 -8.00
C PHE A 120 7.66 -7.90 -9.35
N SER A 121 8.82 -8.51 -9.60
CA SER A 121 9.06 -9.36 -10.75
C SER A 121 9.72 -10.66 -10.31
N LEU A 122 9.25 -11.77 -10.87
CA LEU A 122 9.81 -13.09 -10.62
C LEU A 122 10.47 -13.60 -11.90
N ASP A 123 11.73 -14.00 -11.79
CA ASP A 123 12.49 -14.62 -12.89
C ASP A 123 13.27 -15.81 -12.34
N ASN A 124 12.99 -17.03 -12.80
CA ASN A 124 13.70 -18.26 -12.37
C ASN A 124 13.86 -18.38 -10.84
N SER A 125 12.75 -18.24 -10.09
CA SER A 125 12.72 -18.23 -8.61
C SER A 125 13.46 -17.08 -7.92
N HIS A 126 14.05 -16.15 -8.69
CA HIS A 126 14.64 -14.91 -8.19
C HIS A 126 13.58 -13.80 -8.20
N LEU A 127 13.15 -13.40 -7.02
CA LEU A 127 12.17 -12.37 -6.78
C LEU A 127 12.86 -11.02 -6.60
N LYS A 128 12.45 -10.03 -7.39
CA LYS A 128 12.84 -8.63 -7.21
C LYS A 128 11.64 -7.84 -6.72
N LEU A 129 11.81 -7.13 -5.61
CA LEU A 129 10.81 -6.31 -4.97
C LEU A 129 11.21 -4.84 -5.12
N ASN A 130 10.36 -4.05 -5.75
CA ASN A 130 10.50 -2.59 -5.73
C ASN A 130 9.80 -2.05 -4.49
N LEU A 131 10.57 -1.40 -3.62
CA LEU A 131 10.10 -0.84 -2.37
C LEU A 131 9.97 0.66 -2.52
N HIS A 132 8.88 1.22 -2.02
CA HIS A 132 8.63 2.65 -1.96
C HIS A 132 8.71 3.15 -0.54
N GLY A 133 9.35 4.30 -0.31
CA GLY A 133 9.40 4.93 1.00
C GLY A 133 8.05 5.47 1.45
N LEU A 134 7.95 5.90 2.72
CA LEU A 134 6.72 6.47 3.29
C LEU A 134 6.18 7.67 2.51
N ALA A 135 7.07 8.45 1.88
CA ALA A 135 6.71 9.62 1.07
C ALA A 135 5.84 9.25 -0.15
N LYS A 136 5.86 7.99 -0.61
CA LYS A 136 5.02 7.53 -1.71
C LYS A 136 3.53 7.76 -1.47
N LYS A 137 3.08 7.68 -0.21
CA LYS A 137 1.68 7.97 0.16
C LYS A 137 1.32 9.43 -0.12
N LEU A 138 2.28 10.36 -0.04
CA LEU A 138 2.08 11.79 -0.31
C LEU A 138 1.98 12.11 -1.82
N GLU A 139 2.53 11.26 -2.68
CA GLU A 139 2.40 11.39 -4.15
C GLU A 139 1.03 10.92 -4.66
N SER A 140 0.21 10.31 -3.80
CA SER A 140 -1.13 9.90 -4.19
C SER A 140 -1.99 11.13 -4.51
N GLN A 141 -2.71 11.07 -5.62
CA GLN A 141 -3.64 12.13 -5.98
C GLN A 141 -4.84 12.09 -5.03
N VAL A 142 -4.79 12.91 -3.98
CA VAL A 142 -5.90 13.06 -3.04
C VAL A 142 -6.85 14.10 -3.57
N GLY A 143 -8.05 13.68 -3.95
CA GLY A 143 -9.08 14.59 -4.44
C GLY A 143 -10.30 13.85 -4.93
N ARG A 144 -11.39 14.59 -5.09
CA ARG A 144 -12.62 14.08 -5.69
C ARG A 144 -12.77 14.66 -7.08
N VAL A 145 -13.21 13.81 -8.00
CA VAL A 145 -13.66 14.28 -9.31
C VAL A 145 -15.06 14.86 -9.13
N LEU A 146 -15.24 16.13 -9.47
CA LEU A 146 -16.59 16.71 -9.59
C LEU A 146 -17.24 16.12 -10.84
N GLN A 147 -18.23 15.26 -10.63
CA GLN A 147 -18.97 14.60 -11.70
C GLN A 147 -20.44 14.44 -11.27
N GLU A 148 -21.32 14.26 -12.25
CA GLU A 148 -22.75 14.05 -12.04
C GLU A 148 -23.01 12.80 -11.17
N LYS A 149 -22.31 11.71 -11.48
CA LYS A 149 -22.45 10.40 -10.82
C LYS A 149 -21.84 10.38 -9.43
N CYS A 150 -22.38 9.52 -8.57
CA CYS A 150 -21.78 9.18 -7.29
C CYS A 150 -20.36 8.61 -7.48
N ASP A 151 -19.38 9.11 -6.74
CA ASP A 151 -18.01 8.59 -6.72
C ASP A 151 -17.77 7.55 -5.62
N ALA A 152 -18.74 7.31 -4.73
CA ALA A 152 -18.67 6.28 -3.70
C ALA A 152 -18.89 4.86 -4.25
N GLN A 153 -18.34 3.87 -3.56
CA GLN A 153 -18.68 2.47 -3.74
C GLN A 153 -19.94 2.14 -2.92
N LEU A 154 -20.82 1.29 -3.48
CA LEU A 154 -22.04 0.86 -2.79
C LEU A 154 -21.64 0.15 -1.48
N GLY A 155 -22.10 0.68 -0.34
CA GLY A 155 -21.80 0.13 0.98
C GLY A 155 -20.48 0.57 1.61
N ASP A 156 -19.69 1.42 0.95
CA ASP A 156 -18.52 2.01 1.61
C ASP A 156 -18.93 3.03 2.68
N GLY A 157 -17.96 3.48 3.50
CA GLY A 157 -18.23 4.46 4.55
C GLY A 157 -18.70 5.83 4.05
N ARG A 158 -18.52 6.15 2.76
CA ARG A 158 -19.03 7.39 2.17
C ARG A 158 -20.49 7.23 1.72
N CYS A 159 -20.86 6.06 1.22
CA CYS A 159 -22.23 5.68 0.88
C CYS A 159 -23.08 5.48 2.13
N GLY A 160 -22.53 4.85 3.18
CA GLY A 160 -23.18 4.68 4.47
C GLY A 160 -24.33 3.65 4.51
N LEU A 161 -24.56 2.91 3.42
CA LEU A 161 -25.53 1.81 3.38
C LEU A 161 -24.95 0.56 4.02
N ASP A 162 -25.67 -0.01 4.97
CA ASP A 162 -25.35 -1.32 5.52
C ASP A 162 -25.90 -2.43 4.61
N LEU A 163 -25.09 -2.95 3.69
CA LEU A 163 -25.55 -3.90 2.67
C LEU A 163 -26.23 -5.17 3.23
N PRO A 164 -25.73 -5.79 4.32
CA PRO A 164 -26.40 -6.90 4.98
C PRO A 164 -27.83 -6.60 5.47
N SER A 165 -28.16 -5.33 5.72
CA SER A 165 -29.51 -4.92 6.16
C SER A 165 -30.50 -4.70 5.00
N LEU A 166 -30.02 -4.66 3.77
CA LEU A 166 -30.83 -4.43 2.57
C LEU A 166 -31.35 -5.75 1.98
N ASP A 167 -32.43 -5.66 1.20
CA ASP A 167 -32.94 -6.80 0.43
C ASP A 167 -31.85 -7.30 -0.56
N PRO A 168 -31.47 -8.59 -0.52
CA PRO A 168 -30.51 -9.17 -1.45
C PRO A 168 -30.82 -8.93 -2.94
N ALA A 169 -32.10 -8.85 -3.32
CA ALA A 169 -32.50 -8.57 -4.70
C ALA A 169 -32.13 -7.14 -5.14
N ILE A 170 -32.24 -6.17 -4.23
CA ILE A 170 -31.85 -4.78 -4.45
C ILE A 170 -30.33 -4.69 -4.63
N VAL A 171 -29.57 -5.37 -3.76
CA VAL A 171 -28.10 -5.42 -3.81
C VAL A 171 -27.61 -6.09 -5.10
N ALA A 172 -28.23 -7.21 -5.50
CA ALA A 172 -27.86 -7.96 -6.71
C ALA A 172 -28.02 -7.14 -8.00
N THR A 173 -29.04 -6.27 -8.05
CA THR A 173 -29.27 -5.36 -9.19
C THR A 173 -28.23 -4.22 -9.24
N GLY A 174 -27.49 -3.99 -8.15
CA GLY A 174 -26.37 -3.04 -8.10
C GLY A 174 -26.77 -1.56 -8.03
N CYS A 175 -25.77 -0.68 -8.11
CA CYS A 175 -25.91 0.77 -8.10
C CYS A 175 -25.29 1.36 -9.37
N ASP A 176 -26.09 2.08 -10.15
CA ASP A 176 -25.69 2.76 -11.39
C ASP A 176 -25.01 4.14 -11.15
N LYS A 177 -24.98 4.55 -9.87
CA LYS A 177 -24.39 5.79 -9.35
C LYS A 177 -25.13 7.07 -9.75
N TYR A 178 -26.37 7.00 -10.23
CA TYR A 178 -27.19 8.19 -10.45
C TYR A 178 -27.98 8.58 -9.20
N PHE A 179 -28.31 9.87 -9.08
CA PHE A 179 -29.04 10.40 -7.93
C PHE A 179 -30.44 9.79 -7.82
N GLU A 180 -31.15 9.64 -8.94
CA GLU A 180 -32.50 9.06 -8.98
C GLU A 180 -32.51 7.64 -8.43
N THR A 181 -31.56 6.79 -8.83
CA THR A 181 -31.42 5.43 -8.28
C THR A 181 -31.06 5.47 -6.81
N CYS A 182 -30.15 6.36 -6.39
CA CYS A 182 -29.77 6.51 -4.98
C CYS A 182 -30.95 6.91 -4.08
N GLN A 183 -31.83 7.80 -4.57
CA GLN A 183 -33.04 8.22 -3.88
C GLN A 183 -34.13 7.14 -3.94
N ASN A 184 -34.50 6.68 -5.12
CA ASN A 184 -35.71 5.89 -5.31
C ASN A 184 -35.52 4.42 -4.93
N LYS A 185 -34.32 3.85 -5.14
CA LYS A 185 -34.04 2.44 -4.86
C LYS A 185 -33.49 2.20 -3.46
N PHE A 186 -32.71 3.15 -2.93
CA PHE A 186 -31.98 2.98 -1.67
C PHE A 186 -32.38 3.96 -0.57
N ASP A 187 -33.27 4.93 -0.86
CA ASP A 187 -33.65 6.01 0.06
C ASP A 187 -32.45 6.73 0.72
N ASN A 188 -31.36 6.90 -0.05
CA ASN A 188 -30.07 7.35 0.47
C ASN A 188 -29.59 8.67 -0.16
N ALA A 189 -30.55 9.53 -0.55
CA ALA A 189 -30.25 10.81 -1.21
C ALA A 189 -29.31 11.71 -0.37
N ALA A 190 -29.42 11.67 0.96
CA ALA A 190 -28.61 12.48 1.87
C ALA A 190 -27.11 12.12 1.85
N GLN A 191 -26.77 10.86 1.54
CA GLN A 191 -25.38 10.40 1.43
C GLN A 191 -24.89 10.34 -0.02
N PHE A 192 -25.64 10.90 -0.98
CA PHE A 192 -25.19 10.95 -2.36
C PHE A 192 -23.88 11.74 -2.47
N ARG A 193 -22.88 11.15 -3.12
CA ARG A 193 -21.54 11.73 -3.27
C ARG A 193 -21.23 12.22 -4.68
N GLY A 194 -22.23 12.33 -5.55
CA GLY A 194 -22.09 13.01 -6.84
C GLY A 194 -22.58 14.45 -6.79
N PHE A 195 -22.64 15.07 -7.95
CA PHE A 195 -23.19 16.41 -8.16
C PHE A 195 -24.35 16.34 -9.16
N ALA A 196 -25.54 15.99 -8.69
CA ALA A 196 -26.70 15.69 -9.54
C ALA A 196 -27.10 16.83 -10.50
N GLN A 197 -26.80 18.08 -10.13
CA GLN A 197 -27.10 19.27 -10.93
C GLN A 197 -25.95 19.69 -11.85
N MET A 198 -24.86 18.93 -11.88
CA MET A 198 -23.69 19.29 -12.69
C MET A 198 -24.07 19.26 -14.17
N PRO A 199 -23.99 20.40 -14.87
CA PRO A 199 -24.30 20.42 -16.29
C PRO A 199 -23.29 19.58 -17.07
N GLY A 200 -23.79 18.79 -18.01
CA GLY A 200 -22.96 17.98 -18.90
C GLY A 200 -22.02 18.82 -19.77
N ARG A 201 -21.10 18.15 -20.47
CA ARG A 201 -20.10 18.82 -21.32
C ARG A 201 -20.75 19.71 -22.39
N ASP A 202 -21.90 19.30 -22.92
CA ASP A 202 -22.61 19.99 -23.99
C ASP A 202 -23.19 21.34 -23.55
N PHE A 203 -23.57 21.47 -22.27
CA PHE A 203 -24.02 22.75 -21.71
C PHE A 203 -22.93 23.83 -21.79
N LYS A 204 -21.64 23.45 -21.79
CA LYS A 204 -20.52 24.41 -21.89
C LYS A 204 -20.45 25.11 -23.26
N PHE A 205 -20.95 24.45 -24.31
CA PHE A 205 -20.97 24.99 -25.67
C PHE A 205 -22.36 25.48 -26.08
N ALA A 206 -23.37 25.27 -25.23
CA ALA A 206 -24.70 25.76 -25.47
C ALA A 206 -24.74 27.29 -25.39
N TYR A 207 -25.38 27.92 -26.37
CA TYR A 207 -25.76 29.31 -26.34
C TYR A 207 -27.28 29.40 -26.32
N PRO A 208 -27.86 30.47 -25.75
CA PRO A 208 -29.30 30.63 -25.72
C PRO A 208 -29.86 30.72 -27.14
N GLN A 209 -30.59 29.69 -27.55
CA GLN A 209 -31.36 29.71 -28.80
C GLN A 209 -32.72 30.34 -28.52
N ARG A 210 -33.19 31.19 -29.44
CA ARG A 210 -34.57 31.68 -29.40
C ARG A 210 -35.48 30.48 -29.63
N LEU A 211 -36.23 30.08 -28.61
CA LEU A 211 -37.27 29.06 -28.73
C LEU A 211 -38.29 29.55 -29.76
N THR A 212 -38.17 29.07 -30.99
CA THR A 212 -39.29 29.10 -31.94
C THR A 212 -40.23 28.01 -31.44
N SER A 213 -41.34 28.42 -30.84
CA SER A 213 -42.42 27.51 -30.48
C SER A 213 -42.81 26.70 -31.71
N VAL A 214 -42.43 25.43 -31.76
CA VAL A 214 -42.97 24.49 -32.72
C VAL A 214 -44.34 24.10 -32.20
N ASN A 215 -45.36 24.42 -32.99
CA ASN A 215 -46.77 24.08 -32.77
C ASN A 215 -46.98 22.58 -32.56
#